data_AF-A0A3A1NLM5-F1
#
_entry.id   AF-A0A3A1NLM5-F1
#
_cell.length_a   1.000
_cell.length_b   1.000
_cell.length_c   1.000
_cell.angle_alpha   90.00
_cell.angle_beta   90.00
_cell.angle_gamma   90.00
#
_symmetry.space_group_name_H-M   'P 1'
#
loop_
_entity.id
_entity.type
_entity.pdbx_description
1 polymer ?
#
loop_
_entity_poly.entity_id
_entity_poly.type
_entity_poly.pdbx_seq_one_letter_code
_entity_poly.pdbx_strand_id
1 'polypeptide(L)'
;MNIRSFPFFFLTLLLVGLTLLSFAHSWVLQNQGLDPYGNQLVKSYVLNMIMASLVFFAIYFFRDKYRDLLGFFFLGGSLIKFVLFFIFLYPGYNLDGVLERAEFLAFFVPYLFSLFLETYFLVKLLNTV
;
A
#
# COMPACT_ATOMS: atom_id res chain seq x y z
N MET A 1 17.67 9.96 11.19
CA MET A 1 16.90 8.92 11.91
C MET A 1 17.82 7.77 12.22
N ASN A 2 17.80 7.22 13.44
CA ASN A 2 18.50 5.97 13.73
C ASN A 2 17.82 4.83 12.95
N ILE A 3 18.59 3.93 12.33
CA ILE A 3 18.07 2.78 11.57
C ILE A 3 17.08 1.96 12.39
N ARG A 4 17.31 1.84 13.72
CA ARG A 4 16.42 1.14 14.65
C ARG A 4 15.04 1.78 14.78
N SER A 5 14.92 3.08 14.48
CA SER A 5 13.65 3.80 14.55
C SER A 5 12.85 3.70 13.25
N PHE A 6 13.43 3.23 12.14
CA PHE A 6 12.78 3.20 10.84
C PHE A 6 11.43 2.44 10.86
N PRO A 7 11.30 1.26 11.49
CA PRO A 7 10.03 0.55 11.53
C PRO A 7 8.92 1.34 12.21
N PHE A 8 9.23 2.01 13.32
CA PHE A 8 8.27 2.86 14.03
C PHE A 8 7.78 3.99 13.13
N PHE A 9 8.71 4.77 12.56
CA PHE A 9 8.34 5.88 11.68
C PHE A 9 7.57 5.41 10.43
N PHE A 10 7.99 4.30 9.81
CA PHE A 10 7.30 3.75 8.65
C PHE A 10 5.85 3.37 9.01
N LEU A 11 5.64 2.59 10.08
CA LEU A 11 4.30 2.17 10.50
C LEU A 11 3.42 3.35 10.91
N THR A 12 3.96 4.34 11.62
CA THR A 12 3.21 5.54 11.99
C THR A 12 2.78 6.33 10.76
N LEU A 13 3.69 6.59 9.81
CA LEU A 13 3.38 7.32 8.59
C LEU A 13 2.41 6.55 7.69
N LEU A 14 2.57 5.22 7.59
CA LEU A 14 1.69 4.36 6.83
C LEU A 14 0.28 4.36 7.42
N LEU A 15 0.15 4.15 8.73
CA LEU A 15 -1.14 4.13 9.43
C LEU A 15 -1.83 5.50 9.32
N VAL A 16 -1.18 6.57 9.77
CA VAL A 16 -1.77 7.91 9.77
C VAL A 16 -2.09 8.34 8.34
N GLY A 17 -1.18 8.13 7.39
CA GLY A 17 -1.37 8.51 6.00
C GLY A 17 -2.52 7.75 5.32
N LEU A 18 -2.60 6.43 5.50
CA LEU A 18 -3.70 5.64 4.95
C LEU A 18 -5.04 5.98 5.60
N THR A 19 -5.08 6.22 6.92
CA THR A 19 -6.30 6.66 7.61
C THR A 19 -6.78 8.02 7.10
N LEU A 20 -5.88 9.01 6.99
CA LEU A 20 -6.25 10.32 6.44
C LEU A 20 -6.71 10.22 4.98
N LEU A 21 -6.01 9.43 4.17
CA LEU A 21 -6.40 9.19 2.78
C LEU A 21 -7.75 8.47 2.69
N SER A 22 -8.08 7.52 3.58
CA SER A 22 -9.38 6.86 3.55
C SER A 22 -10.51 7.84 3.86
N PHE A 23 -10.32 8.72 4.84
CA PHE A 23 -11.30 9.76 5.14
C PHE A 23 -11.48 10.74 3.99
N ALA A 24 -10.38 11.20 3.37
CA ALA A 24 -10.43 12.07 2.21
C ALA A 24 -11.13 11.39 1.02
N HIS A 25 -10.85 10.11 0.77
CA HIS A 25 -11.46 9.35 -0.30
C HIS A 25 -12.96 9.15 -0.09
N SER A 26 -13.38 8.74 1.12
CA SER A 26 -14.79 8.62 1.49
C SER A 26 -15.54 9.95 1.35
N TRP A 27 -14.91 11.06 1.75
CA TRP A 27 -15.50 12.40 1.59
C TRP A 27 -15.68 12.79 0.11
N VAL A 28 -14.71 12.48 -0.75
CA VAL A 28 -14.83 12.70 -2.20
C VAL A 28 -15.98 11.87 -2.80
N LEU A 29 -16.08 10.59 -2.44
CA LEU A 29 -17.17 9.71 -2.90
C LEU A 29 -18.54 10.26 -2.47
N GLN A 30 -18.66 10.69 -1.21
CA GLN A 30 -19.89 11.26 -0.69
C GLN A 30 -20.34 12.50 -1.47
N ASN A 31 -19.41 13.41 -1.79
CA ASN A 31 -19.70 14.63 -2.57
C ASN A 31 -20.06 14.33 -4.03
N GLN A 32 -19.71 13.15 -4.54
CA GLN A 32 -20.11 12.66 -5.86
C GLN A 32 -21.44 11.89 -5.82
N GLY A 33 -22.08 11.78 -4.66
CA GLY A 33 -23.32 11.02 -4.47
C GLY A 33 -23.13 9.49 -4.47
N LEU A 34 -21.88 9.02 -4.35
CA LEU A 34 -21.52 7.60 -4.26
C LEU A 34 -21.50 7.15 -2.79
N ASP A 35 -21.58 5.82 -2.58
CA ASP A 35 -21.41 5.23 -1.24
C ASP A 35 -19.99 5.54 -0.71
N PRO A 36 -19.85 6.27 0.43
CA PRO A 36 -18.54 6.63 1.00
C PRO A 36 -17.66 5.44 1.37
N TYR A 37 -18.24 4.26 1.57
CA TYR A 37 -17.52 3.01 1.89
C TYR A 37 -17.76 1.92 0.84
N GLY A 38 -18.36 2.28 -0.30
CA GLY A 38 -18.55 1.40 -1.43
C GLY A 38 -17.25 0.93 -2.07
N ASN A 39 -17.34 0.15 -3.15
CA ASN A 39 -16.19 -0.28 -3.94
C ASN A 39 -15.07 -0.91 -3.10
N GLN A 40 -15.45 -1.71 -2.09
CA GLN A 40 -14.53 -2.39 -1.17
C GLN A 40 -13.45 -1.46 -0.57
N LEU A 41 -13.75 -0.18 -0.36
CA LEU A 41 -12.77 0.84 0.02
C LEU A 41 -11.97 0.46 1.27
N VAL A 42 -12.66 0.09 2.35
CA VAL A 42 -12.01 -0.30 3.62
C VAL A 42 -11.09 -1.50 3.41
N LYS A 43 -11.57 -2.53 2.69
CA LYS A 43 -10.81 -3.74 2.39
C LYS A 43 -9.54 -3.42 1.59
N SER A 44 -9.64 -2.51 0.62
CA SER A 44 -8.50 -2.07 -0.18
C SER A 44 -7.41 -1.38 0.67
N TYR A 45 -7.81 -0.46 1.55
CA TYR A 45 -6.86 0.25 2.43
C TYR A 45 -6.18 -0.69 3.42
N VAL A 46 -6.95 -1.60 4.03
CA VAL A 46 -6.43 -2.61 4.95
C VAL A 46 -5.46 -3.56 4.23
N LEU A 47 -5.81 -4.05 3.04
CA LEU A 47 -4.95 -4.95 2.28
C LEU A 47 -3.61 -4.27 1.92
N ASN A 48 -3.66 -3.02 1.45
CA ASN A 48 -2.45 -2.25 1.15
C ASN A 48 -1.61 -1.98 2.39
N MET A 49 -2.23 -1.70 3.54
CA MET A 49 -1.51 -1.50 4.80
C MET A 49 -0.76 -2.77 5.24
N ILE A 50 -1.44 -3.92 5.23
CA ILE A 50 -0.83 -5.20 5.63
C ILE A 50 0.31 -5.53 4.68
N MET A 51 0.07 -5.46 3.38
CA MET A 51 1.10 -5.83 2.41
C MET A 51 2.30 -4.89 2.44
N ALA A 52 2.09 -3.58 2.60
CA ALA A 52 3.19 -2.64 2.70
C ALA A 52 4.03 -2.86 3.95
N SER A 53 3.38 -3.23 5.05
CA SER A 53 4.08 -3.65 6.26
C SER A 53 4.92 -4.91 6.01
N LEU A 54 4.35 -5.94 5.37
CA LEU A 54 5.07 -7.18 5.07
C LEU A 54 6.31 -6.95 4.20
N VAL A 55 6.17 -6.18 3.12
CA VAL A 55 7.28 -5.87 2.21
C VAL A 55 8.35 -5.05 2.91
N PHE A 56 7.97 -3.99 3.63
CA PHE A 56 8.91 -3.20 4.42
C PHE A 56 9.65 -4.04 5.45
N PHE A 57 8.96 -4.90 6.20
CA PHE A 57 9.61 -5.74 7.20
C PHE A 57 10.52 -6.80 6.58
N ALA A 58 10.14 -7.39 5.45
CA ALA A 58 11.03 -8.28 4.71
C ALA A 58 12.34 -7.56 4.34
N ILE A 59 12.25 -6.36 3.76
CA ILE A 59 13.41 -5.53 3.43
C ILE A 59 14.22 -5.21 4.70
N TYR A 60 13.55 -4.76 5.76
CA TYR A 60 14.20 -4.36 7.01
C TYR A 60 14.95 -5.52 7.68
N PHE A 61 14.36 -6.71 7.78
CA PHE A 61 14.99 -7.87 8.42
C PHE A 61 16.14 -8.45 7.58
N PHE A 62 16.01 -8.46 6.25
CA PHE A 62 17.01 -9.05 5.37
C PHE A 62 18.12 -8.08 4.94
N ARG A 63 18.07 -6.82 5.36
CA ARG A 63 19.00 -5.76 4.93
C ARG A 63 20.48 -6.06 5.11
N ASP A 64 20.82 -6.76 6.20
CA ASP A 64 22.22 -7.03 6.55
C ASP A 64 22.73 -8.30 5.84
N LYS A 65 21.84 -9.25 5.52
CA LYS A 65 22.19 -10.55 4.92
C LYS A 65 22.13 -10.55 3.39
N TYR A 66 21.18 -9.83 2.80
CA TYR A 66 20.89 -9.86 1.37
C TYR A 66 20.82 -8.44 0.79
N ARG A 67 21.82 -7.61 1.11
CA ARG A 67 21.88 -6.18 0.75
C ARG A 67 21.65 -5.93 -0.74
N ASP A 68 22.37 -6.65 -1.60
CA ASP A 68 22.29 -6.48 -3.06
C ASP A 68 20.94 -6.93 -3.64
N LEU A 69 20.16 -7.70 -2.87
CA LEU A 69 18.86 -8.22 -3.28
C LEU A 69 17.68 -7.41 -2.77
N LEU A 70 17.88 -6.39 -1.92
CA LEU A 70 16.78 -5.63 -1.31
C LEU A 70 15.85 -4.97 -2.35
N GLY A 71 16.40 -4.53 -3.48
CA GLY A 71 15.60 -4.06 -4.61
C GLY A 71 14.66 -5.14 -5.16
N PHE A 72 15.10 -6.40 -5.20
CA PHE A 72 14.26 -7.53 -5.61
C PHE A 72 13.19 -7.88 -4.58
N PHE A 73 13.48 -7.78 -3.28
CA PHE A 73 12.43 -7.92 -2.24
C PHE A 73 11.31 -6.89 -2.44
N PHE A 74 11.68 -5.64 -2.73
CA PHE A 74 10.73 -4.58 -3.01
C PHE A 74 9.92 -4.81 -4.29
N LEU A 75 10.59 -5.15 -5.40
CA LEU A 75 9.94 -5.40 -6.69
C LEU A 75 9.01 -6.62 -6.62
N GLY A 76 9.51 -7.74 -6.07
CA GLY A 76 8.72 -8.96 -5.90
C GLY A 76 7.55 -8.76 -4.94
N GLY A 77 7.78 -8.07 -3.82
CA GLY A 77 6.72 -7.69 -2.89
C GLY A 77 5.62 -6.82 -3.52
N SER A 78 6.02 -5.81 -4.29
CA SER A 78 5.10 -4.94 -5.04
C SER A 78 4.34 -5.70 -6.13
N LEU A 79 4.97 -6.67 -6.79
CA LEU A 79 4.31 -7.55 -7.75
C LEU A 79 3.29 -8.45 -7.08
N ILE A 80 3.63 -9.05 -5.93
CA ILE A 80 2.69 -9.87 -5.15
C ILE A 80 1.47 -9.05 -4.74
N LYS A 81 1.64 -7.80 -4.27
CA LYS A 81 0.51 -6.90 -3.98
C LYS A 81 -0.43 -6.75 -5.17
N PHE A 82 0.16 -6.55 -6.35
CA PHE A 82 -0.60 -6.39 -7.58
C PHE A 82 -1.32 -7.68 -7.99
N VAL A 83 -0.72 -8.85 -7.78
CA VAL A 83 -1.40 -10.15 -7.98
C VAL A 83 -2.55 -10.33 -6.99
N LEU A 84 -2.34 -9.98 -5.73
CA LEU A 84 -3.38 -10.08 -4.69
C LEU A 84 -4.59 -9.18 -4.97
N PHE A 85 -4.41 -8.07 -5.70
CA PHE A 85 -5.53 -7.28 -6.21
C PHE A 85 -6.44 -8.11 -7.12
N PHE A 86 -5.88 -8.87 -8.07
CA PHE A 86 -6.67 -9.71 -8.97
C PHE A 86 -7.42 -10.83 -8.25
N ILE A 87 -6.88 -11.29 -7.12
CA ILE A 87 -7.48 -12.38 -6.33
C ILE A 87 -8.57 -11.84 -5.39
N PHE A 88 -8.28 -10.77 -4.66
CA PHE A 88 -9.13 -10.33 -3.56
C PHE A 88 -10.07 -9.16 -3.88
N LEU A 89 -9.75 -8.32 -4.86
CA LEU A 89 -10.50 -7.08 -5.12
C LEU A 89 -11.16 -7.09 -6.51
N TYR A 90 -10.39 -7.39 -7.55
CA TYR A 90 -10.85 -7.38 -8.94
C TYR A 90 -12.15 -8.16 -9.20
N PRO A 91 -12.38 -9.36 -8.64
CA PRO A 91 -13.63 -10.08 -8.88
C PRO A 91 -14.87 -9.31 -8.39
N GLY A 92 -14.72 -8.51 -7.34
CA GLY A 92 -15.80 -7.65 -6.84
C GLY A 92 -15.93 -6.32 -7.57
N TYR A 93 -14.88 -5.86 -8.27
CA TYR A 93 -14.88 -4.64 -9.08
C TYR A 93 -15.26 -4.85 -10.55
N ASN A 94 -15.54 -6.10 -10.93
CA ASN A 94 -15.83 -6.45 -12.31
C ASN A 94 -17.03 -7.40 -12.35
N LEU A 95 -17.99 -7.19 -11.43
CA LEU A 95 -19.20 -8.00 -11.31
C LEU A 95 -20.14 -7.82 -12.51
N ASP A 96 -20.19 -6.62 -13.06
CA ASP A 96 -20.96 -6.24 -14.25
C ASP A 96 -20.13 -6.32 -15.54
N GLY A 97 -18.87 -6.75 -15.45
CA GLY A 97 -17.94 -6.83 -16.57
C GLY A 97 -17.27 -5.51 -16.95
N VAL A 98 -17.48 -4.44 -16.17
CA VAL A 98 -16.88 -3.12 -16.41
C VAL A 98 -16.19 -2.64 -15.15
N LEU A 99 -14.87 -2.42 -15.22
CA LEU A 99 -14.14 -1.79 -14.12
C LEU A 99 -14.39 -0.27 -14.13
N GLU A 100 -15.15 0.23 -13.17
CA GLU A 100 -15.40 1.66 -13.04
C GLU A 100 -14.18 2.42 -12.52
N ARG A 101 -14.10 3.71 -12.87
CA ARG A 101 -13.03 4.59 -12.39
C ARG A 101 -12.98 4.68 -10.86
N ALA A 102 -14.14 4.69 -10.20
CA ALA A 102 -14.22 4.76 -8.74
C ALA A 102 -13.64 3.51 -8.08
N GLU A 103 -13.91 2.33 -8.62
CA GLU A 103 -13.38 1.04 -8.16
C GLU A 103 -11.88 0.92 -8.39
N PHE A 104 -11.41 1.36 -9.57
CA PHE A 104 -9.98 1.48 -9.85
C PHE A 104 -9.29 2.37 -8.81
N LEU A 105 -9.81 3.57 -8.57
CA LEU A 105 -9.20 4.50 -7.61
C LEU A 105 -9.25 3.96 -6.17
N ALA A 106 -10.30 3.22 -5.79
CA ALA A 106 -10.41 2.58 -4.47
C ALA A 106 -9.20 1.68 -4.17
N PHE A 107 -8.62 1.01 -5.18
CA PHE A 107 -7.37 0.27 -5.04
C PHE A 107 -6.10 1.11 -5.23
N PHE A 108 -6.03 1.89 -6.30
CA PHE A 108 -4.77 2.51 -6.69
C PHE A 108 -4.35 3.68 -5.79
N VAL A 109 -5.28 4.37 -5.14
CA VAL A 109 -4.95 5.47 -4.20
C VAL A 109 -4.14 4.96 -3.00
N PRO A 110 -4.62 4.00 -2.18
CA PRO A 110 -3.83 3.47 -1.06
C PRO A 110 -2.60 2.70 -1.53
N TYR A 111 -2.67 2.03 -2.68
CA TYR A 111 -1.52 1.34 -3.28
C TYR A 111 -0.36 2.30 -3.55
N LEU A 112 -0.60 3.35 -4.33
CA LEU A 112 0.43 4.32 -4.70
C LEU A 112 1.04 4.99 -3.47
N PHE A 113 0.21 5.41 -2.52
CA PHE A 113 0.70 6.01 -1.28
C PHE A 113 1.64 5.07 -0.52
N SER A 114 1.23 3.81 -0.34
CA SER A 114 2.04 2.82 0.35
C SER A 114 3.35 2.52 -0.41
N LEU A 115 3.29 2.44 -1.73
CA LEU A 115 4.44 2.22 -2.61
C LEU A 115 5.46 3.37 -2.52
N PHE A 116 4.98 4.62 -2.48
CA PHE A 116 5.84 5.79 -2.30
C PHE A 116 6.56 5.74 -0.94
N LEU A 117 5.85 5.42 0.14
CA LEU A 117 6.46 5.28 1.46
C LEU A 117 7.50 4.15 1.49
N GLU A 118 7.18 2.99 0.95
CA GLU A 118 8.13 1.87 0.86
C GLU A 118 9.38 2.26 0.07
N THR A 119 9.20 2.91 -1.08
CA THR A 119 10.31 3.38 -1.91
C THR A 119 11.19 4.37 -1.15
N TYR A 120 10.58 5.34 -0.46
CA TYR A 120 11.29 6.33 0.34
C TYR A 120 12.13 5.66 1.44
N PHE A 121 11.54 4.74 2.20
CA PHE A 121 12.24 4.05 3.27
C PHE A 121 13.29 3.05 2.75
N LEU A 122 13.04 2.38 1.63
CA LEU A 122 14.03 1.53 0.95
C LEU A 122 15.28 2.33 0.58
N VAL A 123 15.10 3.48 -0.08
CA VAL A 123 16.21 4.38 -0.45
C VAL A 123 16.98 4.84 0.79
N LYS A 124 16.28 5.19 1.88
CA LYS A 124 16.95 5.54 3.14
C LYS A 124 17.70 4.37 3.74
N LEU A 125 17.14 3.16 3.69
CA LEU A 125 17.77 1.98 4.23
C LEU A 125 19.06 1.65 3.46
N LEU A 126 18.99 1.61 2.13
CA LEU A 126 20.13 1.34 1.24
C LEU A 126 21.30 2.32 1.42
N ASN A 127 21.01 3.58 1.77
CA ASN A 127 22.03 4.61 2.06
C ASN A 127 22.61 4.53 3.48
N THR A 128 22.06 3.67 4.35
CA THR A 128 22.48 3.53 5.76
C THR A 128 23.16 2.19 6.02
N VAL A 129 22.93 1.18 5.17
CA VAL A 129 23.75 -0.05 5.14
C VAL A 129 25.06 0.25 4.43
#